data_AF-A0A6B0X681-F1
#
_entry.id   AF-A0A6B0X681-F1
#
_cell.length_a   1.000
_cell.length_b   1.000
_cell.length_c   1.000
_cell.angle_alpha   90.00
_cell.angle_beta   90.00
_cell.angle_gamma   90.00
#
_symmetry.space_group_name_H-M   'P 1'
#
loop_
_entity.id
_entity.type
_entity.pdbx_description
1 polymer ?
#
loop_
_entity_poly.entity_id
_entity_poly.type
_entity_poly.pdbx_seq_one_letter_code
_entity_poly.pdbx_strand_id
1 'polypeptide(L)'
;MHLIARTGDEFRQFWNGERNFLIHSALFKFEMPLIPAEEVIDILRRDSEARIQFLDDSLSDAEQNNLVKKFKAAPIEKAVEMPISLAHFHLQNFYGAGQFLEHFQECVMIPWRTFLSQLGFTWQRCYPIIFISGKGCSSTYHADSSHVLAWQVYGEKHIHGFLEPEKREPVQKLVESRTGVTRID
;
A
#
# COMPACT_ATOMS: atom_id res chain seq x y z
N MET A 1 11.15 12.57 -16.89
CA MET A 1 10.01 11.94 -17.59
C MET A 1 9.63 10.65 -16.87
N HIS A 2 8.34 10.44 -16.58
CA HIS A 2 7.85 9.21 -15.94
C HIS A 2 7.77 8.08 -16.97
N LEU A 3 8.06 6.85 -16.54
CA LEU A 3 7.77 5.65 -17.32
C LEU A 3 6.28 5.35 -17.21
N ILE A 4 5.62 5.05 -18.33
CA ILE A 4 4.18 4.76 -18.37
C ILE A 4 3.96 3.53 -19.24
N ALA A 5 3.50 2.43 -18.65
CA ALA A 5 3.12 1.22 -19.39
C ALA A 5 1.74 1.42 -20.04
N ARG A 6 1.66 1.25 -21.36
CA ARG A 6 0.44 1.34 -22.16
C ARG A 6 0.06 0.01 -22.81
N THR A 7 1.01 -0.91 -22.89
CA THR A 7 0.84 -2.28 -23.40
C THR A 7 1.32 -3.32 -22.39
N GLY A 8 0.90 -4.57 -22.58
CA GLY A 8 1.37 -5.69 -21.75
C GLY A 8 2.88 -5.92 -21.84
N ASP A 9 3.48 -5.66 -22.99
CA ASP A 9 4.92 -5.82 -23.21
C ASP A 9 5.73 -4.76 -22.45
N GLU A 10 5.29 -3.49 -22.53
CA GLU A 10 5.87 -2.41 -21.74
C GLU A 10 5.71 -2.66 -20.23
N PHE A 11 4.55 -3.18 -19.81
CA PHE A 11 4.34 -3.55 -18.41
C PHE A 11 5.35 -4.61 -17.96
N ARG A 12 5.53 -5.70 -18.74
CA ARG A 12 6.52 -6.74 -18.41
C ARG A 12 7.95 -6.19 -18.38
N GLN A 13 8.30 -5.35 -19.35
CA GLN A 13 9.62 -4.73 -19.40
C GLN A 13 9.89 -3.85 -18.18
N PHE A 14 8.94 -2.97 -17.81
CA PHE A 14 9.12 -2.04 -16.70
C PHE A 14 9.02 -2.73 -15.34
N TRP A 15 8.19 -3.78 -15.22
CA TRP A 15 8.09 -4.59 -14.01
C TRP A 15 9.42 -5.24 -13.61
N ASN A 16 10.25 -5.62 -14.59
CA ASN A 16 11.58 -6.18 -14.36
C ASN A 16 12.69 -5.11 -14.22
N GLY A 17 12.31 -3.83 -14.13
CA GLY A 17 13.24 -2.70 -13.97
C GLY A 17 13.37 -2.22 -12.53
N GLU A 18 14.33 -1.33 -12.30
CA GLU A 18 14.61 -0.74 -10.97
C GLU A 18 13.79 0.53 -10.68
N ARG A 19 13.05 1.04 -11.67
CA ARG A 19 12.36 2.33 -11.59
C ARG A 19 10.86 2.12 -11.48
N ASN A 20 10.25 2.89 -10.58
CA ASN A 20 8.80 3.04 -10.53
C ASN A 20 8.25 3.54 -11.87
N PHE A 21 7.10 3.00 -12.26
CA PHE A 21 6.38 3.38 -13.48
C PHE A 21 4.88 3.47 -13.20
N LEU A 22 4.18 4.21 -14.06
CA LEU A 22 2.73 4.34 -14.02
C LEU A 22 2.08 3.33 -14.96
N ILE A 23 0.90 2.85 -14.61
CA ILE A 23 0.06 2.05 -15.50
C ILE A 23 -0.96 2.97 -16.14
N HIS A 24 -0.98 3.02 -17.46
CA HIS A 24 -1.98 3.80 -18.17
C HIS A 24 -3.36 3.13 -18.08
N SER A 25 -4.43 3.92 -17.92
CA SER A 25 -5.79 3.41 -17.81
C SER A 25 -6.28 2.61 -19.02
N ALA A 26 -5.71 2.86 -20.20
CA ALA A 26 -5.97 2.07 -21.40
C ALA A 26 -5.42 0.64 -21.35
N LEU A 27 -4.39 0.40 -20.52
CA LEU A 27 -3.83 -0.93 -20.30
C LEU A 27 -4.62 -1.69 -19.23
N PHE A 28 -4.81 -1.05 -18.08
CA PHE A 28 -5.55 -1.62 -16.96
C PHE A 28 -6.12 -0.49 -16.10
N LYS A 29 -7.35 -0.66 -15.63
CA LYS A 29 -8.03 0.29 -14.76
C LYS A 29 -8.70 -0.44 -13.61
N PHE A 30 -8.51 0.08 -12.40
CA PHE A 30 -9.25 -0.32 -11.22
C PHE A 30 -10.53 0.50 -11.14
N GLU A 31 -11.67 -0.16 -11.09
CA GLU A 31 -12.98 0.49 -10.96
C GLU A 31 -13.75 -0.15 -9.81
N MET A 32 -13.74 0.52 -8.66
CA MET A 32 -14.58 0.15 -7.54
C MET A 32 -15.05 1.43 -6.85
N PRO A 33 -16.36 1.63 -6.66
CA PRO A 33 -16.83 2.70 -5.80
C PRO A 33 -16.35 2.43 -4.37
N LEU A 34 -15.69 3.42 -3.78
CA LEU A 34 -15.34 3.42 -2.37
C LEU A 34 -16.22 4.43 -1.66
N ILE A 35 -16.59 4.11 -0.42
CA ILE A 35 -17.20 5.07 0.50
C ILE A 35 -16.24 6.23 0.79
N PRO A 36 -16.71 7.36 1.34
CA PRO A 36 -15.86 8.48 1.71
C PRO A 36 -14.67 8.07 2.58
N ALA A 37 -13.53 8.73 2.38
CA ALA A 37 -12.28 8.38 3.07
C ALA A 37 -12.41 8.49 4.60
N GLU A 38 -13.16 9.47 5.08
CA GLU A 38 -13.49 9.68 6.48
C GLU A 38 -14.24 8.48 7.08
N GLU A 39 -15.17 7.88 6.33
CA GLU A 39 -15.89 6.68 6.77
C GLU A 39 -14.98 5.46 6.81
N VAL A 40 -14.09 5.29 5.82
CA VAL A 40 -13.06 4.24 5.85
C VAL A 40 -12.16 4.39 7.07
N ILE A 41 -11.71 5.62 7.38
CA ILE A 41 -10.93 5.93 8.58
C ILE A 41 -11.72 5.55 9.83
N ASP A 42 -13.00 5.89 9.89
CA ASP A 42 -13.84 5.63 11.05
C ASP A 42 -14.08 4.14 11.31
N ILE A 43 -14.24 3.35 10.24
CA ILE A 43 -14.31 1.88 10.31
C ILE A 43 -12.96 1.33 10.79
N LEU A 44 -11.87 1.63 10.08
CA LEU A 44 -10.59 0.97 10.31
C LEU A 44 -9.97 1.36 11.65
N ARG A 45 -10.11 2.60 12.12
CA ARG A 45 -9.51 3.02 13.41
C ARG A 45 -10.11 2.27 14.61
N ARG A 46 -11.33 1.76 14.48
CA ARG A 46 -12.02 0.99 15.52
C ARG A 46 -11.67 -0.50 15.49
N ASP A 47 -11.15 -1.01 14.38
CA ASP A 47 -10.73 -2.39 14.26
C ASP A 47 -9.52 -2.69 15.17
N SER A 48 -9.47 -3.90 15.73
CA SER A 48 -8.38 -4.34 16.60
C SER A 48 -7.11 -4.70 15.84
N GLU A 49 -7.23 -5.09 14.57
CA GLU A 49 -6.11 -5.46 13.68
C GLU A 49 -5.49 -4.25 12.97
N ALA A 50 -6.07 -3.05 13.14
CA ALA A 50 -5.53 -1.83 12.59
C ALA A 50 -4.20 -1.46 13.25
N ARG A 51 -3.15 -1.32 12.45
CA ARG A 51 -1.86 -0.79 12.89
C ARG A 51 -1.91 0.73 12.78
N ILE A 52 -1.81 1.41 13.92
CA ILE A 52 -1.87 2.87 14.01
C ILE A 52 -0.59 3.36 14.66
N GLN A 53 0.06 4.34 14.03
CA GLN A 53 1.32 4.93 14.50
C GLN A 53 1.28 6.46 14.33
N PHE A 54 1.98 7.15 15.20
CA PHE A 54 2.32 8.56 15.05
C PHE A 54 3.79 8.63 14.65
N LEU A 55 4.10 9.29 13.53
CA LEU A 55 5.45 9.33 12.97
C LEU A 55 6.29 10.42 13.66
N ASP A 56 6.52 10.24 14.96
CA ASP A 56 7.38 11.08 15.80
C ASP A 56 8.27 10.18 16.66
N ASP A 57 9.54 10.06 16.23
CA ASP A 57 10.55 9.20 16.86
C ASP A 57 10.99 9.71 18.24
N SER A 58 10.58 10.91 18.66
CA SER A 58 10.87 11.45 19.98
C SER A 58 9.93 10.96 21.08
N LEU A 59 8.79 10.35 20.69
CA LEU A 59 7.77 9.88 21.63
C LEU A 59 8.13 8.51 22.23
N SER A 60 7.93 8.40 23.53
CA SER A 60 7.97 7.09 24.21
C SER A 60 6.78 6.21 23.80
N ASP A 61 6.91 4.90 23.99
CA ASP A 61 5.83 3.94 23.75
C ASP A 61 4.53 4.29 24.50
N ALA A 62 4.65 4.82 25.72
CA ALA A 62 3.49 5.22 26.53
C ALA A 62 2.76 6.42 25.90
N GLU A 63 3.51 7.38 25.37
CA GLU A 63 2.98 8.56 24.69
C GLU A 63 2.32 8.17 23.36
N GLN A 64 2.98 7.33 22.56
CA GLN A 64 2.41 6.79 21.32
C GLN A 64 1.09 6.07 21.60
N ASN A 65 1.06 5.17 22.58
CA ASN A 65 -0.16 4.45 22.96
C ASN A 65 -1.29 5.39 23.42
N ASN A 66 -0.96 6.47 24.13
CA ASN A 66 -1.95 7.47 24.52
C ASN A 66 -2.52 8.23 23.31
N LEU A 67 -1.66 8.60 22.35
CA LEU A 67 -2.10 9.25 21.11
C LEU A 67 -3.00 8.33 20.27
N VAL A 68 -2.67 7.04 20.17
CA VAL A 68 -3.54 6.05 19.50
C VAL A 68 -4.91 5.99 20.18
N LYS A 69 -4.96 5.93 21.51
CA LYS A 69 -6.24 5.94 22.25
C LYS A 69 -7.05 7.22 21.96
N LYS A 70 -6.39 8.39 21.96
CA LYS A 70 -7.03 9.67 21.61
C LYS A 70 -7.57 9.66 20.18
N PHE A 71 -6.81 9.15 19.22
CA PHE A 71 -7.23 9.04 17.82
C PHE A 71 -8.44 8.12 17.65
N LYS A 72 -8.46 6.95 18.30
CA LYS A 72 -9.60 6.03 18.27
C LYS A 72 -10.86 6.64 18.87
N ALA A 73 -10.73 7.46 19.92
CA ALA A 73 -11.85 8.06 20.64
C ALA A 73 -12.32 9.42 20.08
N ALA A 74 -11.53 10.08 19.22
CA ALA A 74 -11.85 11.40 18.71
C ALA A 74 -13.10 11.39 17.79
N PRO A 75 -13.88 12.48 17.72
CA PRO A 75 -14.80 12.71 16.61
C PRO A 75 -14.08 12.61 15.26
N ILE A 76 -14.75 12.13 14.22
CA ILE A 76 -14.09 11.84 12.94
C ILE A 76 -13.50 13.11 12.31
N GLU A 77 -14.15 14.25 12.48
CA GLU A 77 -13.72 15.57 11.99
C GLU A 77 -12.38 16.00 12.60
N LYS A 78 -12.08 15.54 13.83
CA LYS A 78 -10.78 15.77 14.48
C LYS A 78 -9.77 14.71 14.09
N ALA A 79 -10.20 13.47 13.97
CA ALA A 79 -9.32 12.34 13.69
C ALA A 79 -8.64 12.45 12.32
N VAL A 80 -9.37 12.90 11.31
CA VAL A 80 -8.85 13.07 9.93
C VAL A 80 -7.77 14.15 9.81
N GLU A 81 -7.70 15.07 10.78
CA GLU A 81 -6.69 16.12 10.84
C GLU A 81 -5.44 15.70 11.63
N MET A 82 -5.43 14.52 12.25
CA MET A 82 -4.29 14.05 13.04
C MET A 82 -3.17 13.50 12.14
N PRO A 83 -1.89 13.70 12.49
CA PRO A 83 -0.75 13.20 11.72
C PRO A 83 -0.50 11.70 12.01
N ILE A 84 -1.42 10.86 11.54
CA ILE A 84 -1.38 9.41 11.74
C ILE A 84 -0.84 8.65 10.53
N SER A 85 -0.31 7.48 10.80
CA SER A 85 -0.17 6.39 9.83
C SER A 85 -1.10 5.26 10.29
N LEU A 86 -2.04 4.85 9.44
CA LEU A 86 -2.94 3.73 9.67
C LEU A 86 -2.77 2.72 8.54
N ALA A 87 -2.53 1.46 8.90
CA ALA A 87 -2.46 0.35 7.96
C ALA A 87 -3.35 -0.82 8.39
N HIS A 88 -3.97 -1.49 7.43
CA HIS A 88 -4.75 -2.71 7.66
C HIS A 88 -4.40 -3.82 6.68
N PHE A 89 -3.94 -4.96 7.19
CA PHE A 89 -3.38 -6.08 6.41
C PHE A 89 -4.37 -7.23 6.18
N HIS A 90 -5.50 -7.22 6.90
CA HIS A 90 -6.51 -8.29 6.88
C HIS A 90 -7.80 -7.82 6.21
N LEU A 91 -7.71 -7.29 4.98
CA LEU A 91 -8.87 -6.69 4.30
C LEU A 91 -10.01 -7.68 4.04
N GLN A 92 -9.74 -8.98 4.05
CA GLN A 92 -10.76 -10.02 3.97
C GLN A 92 -11.82 -9.95 5.07
N ASN A 93 -11.52 -9.28 6.18
CA ASN A 93 -12.48 -9.05 7.27
C ASN A 93 -13.60 -8.07 6.87
N PHE A 94 -13.49 -7.41 5.70
CA PHE A 94 -14.43 -6.40 5.21
C PHE A 94 -15.09 -6.76 3.86
N TYR A 95 -14.98 -8.01 3.40
CA TYR A 95 -15.58 -8.47 2.13
C TYR A 95 -17.00 -9.02 2.27
N GLY A 96 -17.56 -9.06 3.47
CA GLY A 96 -18.92 -9.54 3.71
C GLY A 96 -19.98 -8.60 3.16
N ALA A 97 -21.20 -9.12 3.00
CA ALA A 97 -22.35 -8.35 2.53
C ALA A 97 -22.59 -7.10 3.40
N GLY A 98 -22.74 -5.94 2.77
CA GLY A 98 -22.93 -4.65 3.43
C GLY A 98 -21.65 -4.03 4.02
N GLN A 99 -20.49 -4.65 3.86
CA GLN A 99 -19.21 -4.06 4.27
C GLN A 99 -18.58 -3.25 3.15
N PHE A 100 -17.69 -2.31 3.50
CA PHE A 100 -17.17 -1.34 2.54
C PHE A 100 -16.25 -1.92 1.44
N LEU A 101 -15.80 -3.17 1.59
CA LEU A 101 -15.02 -3.90 0.58
C LEU A 101 -15.77 -5.11 0.02
N GLU A 102 -17.10 -5.17 0.12
CA GLU A 102 -17.94 -6.27 -0.40
C GLU A 102 -17.55 -6.68 -1.83
N HIS A 103 -17.41 -5.71 -2.73
CA HIS A 103 -17.08 -5.96 -4.14
C HIS A 103 -15.58 -5.94 -4.47
N PHE A 104 -14.70 -5.82 -3.48
CA PHE A 104 -13.26 -5.64 -3.72
C PHE A 104 -12.62 -6.83 -4.43
N GLN A 105 -13.08 -8.05 -4.15
CA GLN A 105 -12.58 -9.21 -4.90
C GLN A 105 -12.95 -9.13 -6.38
N GLU A 106 -14.22 -8.84 -6.68
CA GLU A 106 -14.79 -8.85 -8.03
C GLU A 106 -14.27 -7.69 -8.87
N CYS A 107 -14.20 -6.49 -8.29
CA CYS A 107 -13.83 -5.27 -8.98
C CYS A 107 -12.31 -5.04 -9.09
N VAL A 108 -11.52 -5.60 -8.17
CA VAL A 108 -10.09 -5.26 -8.04
C VAL A 108 -9.22 -6.50 -8.10
N MET A 109 -9.33 -7.41 -7.13
CA MET A 109 -8.36 -8.48 -6.97
C MET A 109 -8.43 -9.56 -8.05
N ILE A 110 -9.63 -9.96 -8.46
CA ILE A 110 -9.82 -10.95 -9.53
C ILE A 110 -9.31 -10.37 -10.86
N PRO A 111 -9.78 -9.19 -11.34
CA PRO A 111 -9.27 -8.60 -12.57
C PRO A 111 -7.75 -8.40 -12.57
N TRP A 112 -7.18 -7.94 -11.46
CA TRP A 112 -5.74 -7.73 -11.34
C TRP A 112 -4.95 -9.02 -11.47
N ARG A 113 -5.34 -10.07 -10.75
CA ARG A 113 -4.72 -11.38 -10.86
C ARG A 113 -4.88 -11.94 -12.28
N THR A 114 -6.06 -11.84 -12.87
CA THR A 114 -6.29 -12.30 -14.24
C THR A 114 -5.37 -11.59 -15.23
N PHE A 115 -5.24 -10.27 -15.14
CA PHE A 115 -4.33 -9.49 -15.98
C PHE A 115 -2.87 -9.94 -15.83
N LEU A 116 -2.40 -10.10 -14.59
CA LEU A 116 -1.04 -10.59 -14.32
C LEU A 116 -0.82 -12.00 -14.89
N SER A 117 -1.77 -12.92 -14.68
CA SER A 117 -1.68 -14.29 -15.23
C SER A 117 -1.66 -14.31 -16.76
N GLN A 118 -2.45 -13.45 -17.42
CA GLN A 118 -2.44 -13.34 -18.89
C GLN A 118 -1.08 -12.85 -19.43
N LEU A 119 -0.33 -12.08 -18.65
CA LEU A 119 1.03 -11.67 -18.97
C LEU A 119 2.10 -12.69 -18.52
N GLY A 120 1.70 -13.87 -18.01
CA GLY A 120 2.60 -14.94 -17.61
C GLY A 120 3.21 -14.78 -16.22
N PHE A 121 2.73 -13.84 -15.40
CA PHE A 121 3.21 -13.70 -14.03
C PHE A 121 2.62 -14.79 -13.12
N THR A 122 3.44 -15.21 -12.16
CA THR A 122 3.05 -16.11 -11.07
C THR A 122 3.40 -15.47 -9.73
N TRP A 123 2.67 -15.80 -8.67
CA TRP A 123 2.94 -15.30 -7.32
C TRP A 123 2.61 -16.37 -6.28
N GLN A 124 3.34 -16.35 -5.17
CA GLN A 124 2.97 -17.12 -3.99
C GLN A 124 1.82 -16.47 -3.23
N ARG A 125 1.82 -15.13 -3.15
CA ARG A 125 0.79 -14.34 -2.50
C ARG A 125 0.56 -13.05 -3.27
N CYS A 126 -0.71 -12.77 -3.58
CA CYS A 126 -1.18 -11.49 -4.08
C CYS A 126 -2.23 -10.99 -3.09
N TYR A 127 -1.86 -10.05 -2.23
CA TYR A 127 -2.71 -9.62 -1.13
C TYR A 127 -2.76 -8.08 -1.05
N PRO A 128 -3.94 -7.52 -0.77
CA PRO A 128 -4.12 -6.09 -0.65
C PRO A 128 -3.83 -5.60 0.77
N ILE A 129 -3.42 -4.34 0.87
CA ILE A 129 -3.25 -3.61 2.14
C ILE A 129 -3.85 -2.22 1.93
N ILE A 130 -4.58 -1.71 2.93
CA ILE A 130 -4.95 -0.30 2.96
C ILE A 130 -3.92 0.45 3.79
N PHE A 131 -3.42 1.56 3.25
CA PHE A 131 -2.60 2.54 3.94
C PHE A 131 -3.30 3.90 3.90
N ILE A 132 -3.38 4.54 5.06
CA ILE A 132 -3.93 5.89 5.24
C ILE A 132 -2.87 6.71 5.97
N SER A 133 -2.51 7.85 5.38
CA SER A 133 -1.59 8.81 5.97
C SER A 133 -2.33 10.11 6.23
N GLY A 134 -2.20 10.63 7.45
CA GLY A 134 -2.66 11.96 7.82
C GLY A 134 -1.80 13.05 7.22
N LYS A 135 -2.26 14.30 7.36
CA LYS A 135 -1.53 15.47 6.86
C LYS A 135 -0.16 15.60 7.55
N GLY A 136 0.86 15.97 6.78
CA GLY A 136 2.21 16.18 7.30
C GLY A 136 2.99 14.90 7.63
N CYS A 137 2.43 13.72 7.35
CA CYS A 137 3.14 12.45 7.53
C CYS A 137 3.99 12.11 6.32
N SER A 138 5.24 11.71 6.58
CA SER A 138 6.13 11.10 5.58
C SER A 138 6.72 9.83 6.13
N SER A 139 6.70 8.76 5.35
CA SER A 139 7.52 7.59 5.64
C SER A 139 8.99 7.92 5.41
N THR A 140 9.87 7.22 6.13
CA THR A 140 11.31 7.23 5.85
C THR A 140 11.61 6.43 4.59
N TYR A 141 12.79 6.65 4.00
CA TYR A 141 13.28 5.81 2.91
C TYR A 141 13.48 4.38 3.40
N HIS A 142 12.90 3.44 2.67
CA HIS A 142 13.02 2.00 2.89
C HIS A 142 12.84 1.27 1.55
N ALA A 143 13.14 -0.02 1.55
CA ALA A 143 12.91 -0.90 0.42
C ALA A 143 12.04 -2.10 0.83
N ASP A 144 11.13 -2.48 -0.06
CA ASP A 144 10.29 -3.65 0.09
C ASP A 144 10.84 -4.82 -0.72
N SER A 145 10.81 -6.03 -0.14
CA SER A 145 11.18 -7.26 -0.83
C SER A 145 10.04 -7.84 -1.68
N SER A 146 9.08 -7.00 -2.07
CA SER A 146 7.87 -7.36 -2.82
C SER A 146 7.64 -6.38 -3.95
N HIS A 147 7.01 -6.85 -5.04
CA HIS A 147 6.50 -5.94 -6.04
C HIS A 147 5.22 -5.28 -5.52
N VAL A 148 5.20 -3.96 -5.48
CA VAL A 148 4.09 -3.17 -4.95
C VAL A 148 3.41 -2.42 -6.07
N LEU A 149 2.08 -2.56 -6.14
CA LEU A 149 1.23 -1.65 -6.90
C LEU A 149 0.56 -0.69 -5.92
N ALA A 150 0.89 0.60 -6.02
CA ALA A 150 0.21 1.65 -5.28
C ALA A 150 -1.01 2.15 -6.06
N TRP A 151 -2.21 1.80 -5.60
CA TRP A 151 -3.46 2.35 -6.12
C TRP A 151 -3.95 3.48 -5.21
N GLN A 152 -3.76 4.72 -5.67
CA GLN A 152 -4.20 5.91 -4.93
C GLN A 152 -5.69 6.17 -5.20
N VAL A 153 -6.50 6.14 -4.14
CA VAL A 153 -7.97 6.29 -4.22
C VAL A 153 -8.48 7.64 -3.73
N TYR A 154 -7.76 8.31 -2.83
CA TYR A 154 -8.15 9.61 -2.26
C TYR A 154 -6.92 10.45 -1.92
N GLY A 155 -6.92 11.75 -2.23
CA GLY A 155 -5.79 12.64 -1.99
C GLY A 155 -4.59 12.36 -2.91
N GLU A 156 -3.42 12.89 -2.55
CA GLU A 156 -2.19 12.80 -3.35
C GLU A 156 -1.09 12.08 -2.56
N LYS A 157 -0.35 11.20 -3.24
CA LYS A 157 0.81 10.51 -2.68
C LYS A 157 2.03 10.75 -3.54
N HIS A 158 3.07 11.29 -2.92
CA HIS A 158 4.36 11.53 -3.56
C HIS A 158 5.28 10.36 -3.23
N ILE A 159 5.79 9.68 -4.26
CA ILE A 159 6.73 8.56 -4.11
C ILE A 159 8.08 8.98 -4.68
N HIS A 160 9.09 9.01 -3.82
CA HIS A 160 10.46 9.35 -4.18
C HIS A 160 11.31 8.08 -4.19
N GLY A 161 11.97 7.82 -5.31
CA GLY A 161 12.93 6.72 -5.44
C GLY A 161 14.36 7.24 -5.49
N PHE A 162 15.31 6.40 -5.10
CA PHE A 162 16.73 6.69 -5.32
C PHE A 162 17.06 6.67 -6.81
N LEU A 163 18.01 7.51 -7.23
CA LEU A 163 18.54 7.48 -8.60
C LEU A 163 19.36 6.21 -8.87
N GLU A 164 20.07 5.72 -7.85
CA GLU A 164 20.91 4.52 -7.90
C GLU A 164 20.56 3.63 -6.69
N PRO A 165 19.38 2.96 -6.70
CA PRO A 165 18.89 2.20 -5.55
C PRO A 165 19.86 1.08 -5.12
N GLU A 166 20.47 0.38 -6.09
CA GLU A 166 21.44 -0.69 -5.84
C GLU A 166 22.70 -0.23 -5.10
N LYS A 167 23.08 1.06 -5.20
CA LYS A 167 24.22 1.60 -4.42
C LYS A 167 23.87 1.90 -2.97
N ARG A 168 22.59 2.06 -2.66
CA ARG A 168 22.11 2.40 -1.31
C ARG A 168 21.77 1.15 -0.54
N GLU A 169 20.94 0.29 -1.13
CA GLU A 169 20.47 -0.92 -0.50
C GLU A 169 20.22 -1.99 -1.58
N PRO A 170 21.19 -2.88 -1.85
CA PRO A 170 21.05 -3.86 -2.92
C PRO A 170 19.83 -4.74 -2.67
N VAL A 171 18.91 -4.82 -3.64
CA VAL A 171 17.64 -5.56 -3.50
C VAL A 171 17.90 -7.02 -3.16
N GLN A 172 18.96 -7.60 -3.73
CA GLN A 172 19.33 -8.98 -3.47
C GLN A 172 19.69 -9.24 -2.00
N LYS A 173 20.43 -8.33 -1.34
CA LYS A 173 20.73 -8.45 0.10
C LYS A 173 19.46 -8.39 0.96
N LEU A 174 18.46 -7.60 0.55
CA LEU A 174 17.17 -7.54 1.24
C LEU A 174 16.36 -8.82 1.09
N VAL A 175 16.35 -9.41 -0.10
CA VAL A 175 15.67 -10.69 -0.34
C VAL A 175 16.36 -11.82 0.41
N GLU A 176 17.70 -11.88 0.38
CA GLU A 176 18.50 -12.91 1.05
C GLU A 176 18.36 -12.83 2.58
N SER A 177 18.42 -11.63 3.15
CA SER A 177 18.27 -11.44 4.60
C SER A 177 16.87 -11.79 5.11
N ARG A 178 15.82 -11.61 4.31
CA ARG A 178 14.44 -11.96 4.68
C ARG A 178 14.06 -13.41 4.41
N THR A 179 14.63 -14.04 3.38
CA THR A 179 14.28 -15.43 2.99
C THR A 179 15.26 -16.46 3.52
N GLY A 180 16.47 -16.05 3.93
CA GLY A 180 17.56 -16.96 4.31
C GLY A 180 18.15 -17.75 3.14
N VAL A 181 17.75 -17.44 1.89
CA VAL A 181 18.20 -18.15 0.68
C VAL A 181 19.12 -17.23 -0.12
N THR A 182 20.41 -17.58 -0.17
CA THR A 182 21.36 -16.97 -1.09
C THR A 182 21.12 -17.53 -2.49
N ARG A 183 20.91 -16.66 -3.49
CA ARG A 183 20.87 -17.11 -4.87
C ARG A 183 22.30 -17.50 -5.28
N ILE A 184 22.50 -18.77 -5.63
CA ILE A 184 23.72 -19.22 -6.30
C ILE A 184 23.48 -19.00 -7.78
N ASP A 185 24.35 -18.20 -8.41
CA ASP A 185 24.32 -17.87 -9.83
C ASP A 185 24.38 -19.11 -10.74
#